data_AF-A0A3B0VDK6-F1
#
_entry.id   AF-A0A3B0VDK6-F1
#
_cell.length_a   1.000
_cell.length_b   1.000
_cell.length_c   1.000
_cell.angle_alpha   90.00
_cell.angle_beta   90.00
_cell.angle_gamma   90.00
#
_symmetry.space_group_name_H-M   'P 1'
#
loop_
_entity.id
_entity.type
_entity.pdbx_description
1 polymer ?
#
loop_
_entity_poly.entity_id
_entity_poly.type
_entity_poly.pdbx_seq_one_letter_code
_entity_poly.pdbx_strand_id
1 'polypeptide(L)'
;EYKTPLVVTENGVCFNDKLKSGHVHDENRIAFFKEYLQNLLRAKQDGVDIRGYFVWSLTDNFEWDKGYRPRFGLIYIDYQNNLKRVMKDSGYWFMHFLK
;
A
#
# COMPACT_ATOMS: atom_id res chain seq x y z
N GLU A 1 -10.43 24.33 6.42
CA GLU A 1 -11.62 24.78 7.18
C GLU A 1 -11.53 24.44 8.66
N TYR A 2 -11.50 23.16 9.04
CA TYR A 2 -11.60 22.73 10.45
C TYR A 2 -10.32 22.84 11.29
N LYS A 3 -9.14 23.09 10.67
CA LYS A 3 -7.81 23.18 11.32
C LYS A 3 -7.47 21.99 12.23
N THR A 4 -8.11 20.85 12.00
CA THR A 4 -7.93 19.64 12.79
C THR A 4 -6.72 18.85 12.28
N PRO A 5 -5.88 18.31 13.17
CA PRO A 5 -4.81 17.41 12.77
C PRO A 5 -5.35 16.17 12.05
N LEU A 6 -4.64 15.73 11.00
CA LEU A 6 -5.03 14.62 10.14
C LEU A 6 -4.09 13.43 10.28
N VAL A 7 -4.69 12.25 10.30
CA VAL A 7 -4.02 10.97 10.06
C VAL A 7 -4.71 10.34 8.86
N VAL A 8 -3.98 10.04 7.81
CA VAL A 8 -4.51 9.26 6.68
C VAL A 8 -4.58 7.81 7.14
N THR A 9 -5.78 7.36 7.52
CA THR A 9 -5.97 6.03 8.11
C THR A 9 -5.95 4.93 7.06
N GLU A 10 -6.30 5.23 5.81
CA GLU A 10 -6.24 4.29 4.70
C GLU A 10 -5.95 5.02 3.39
N ASN A 11 -4.98 4.52 2.63
CA ASN A 11 -4.76 4.85 1.23
C ASN A 11 -4.07 3.67 0.54
N GLY A 12 -4.59 3.26 -0.61
CA GLY A 12 -4.14 2.05 -1.28
C GLY A 12 -4.67 1.92 -2.70
N VAL A 13 -4.09 0.97 -3.42
CA VAL A 13 -4.48 0.61 -4.78
C VAL A 13 -4.36 -0.90 -4.96
N CYS A 14 -5.31 -1.49 -5.69
CA CYS A 14 -5.26 -2.89 -6.06
C CYS A 14 -4.88 -3.05 -7.53
N PHE A 15 -4.05 -4.06 -7.81
CA PHE A 15 -3.70 -4.50 -9.15
C PHE A 15 -3.85 -6.02 -9.23
N ASN A 16 -3.79 -6.55 -10.45
CA ASN A 16 -3.77 -7.99 -10.69
C ASN A 16 -2.35 -8.55 -10.48
N ASP A 17 -1.93 -8.61 -9.22
CA ASP A 17 -0.59 -9.09 -8.86
C ASP A 17 -0.42 -10.58 -9.20
N LYS A 18 0.76 -10.92 -9.72
CA LYS A 18 1.12 -12.30 -10.08
C LYS A 18 2.43 -12.69 -9.42
N LEU A 19 2.44 -13.85 -8.77
CA LEU A 19 3.67 -14.48 -8.30
C LEU A 19 4.42 -15.08 -9.50
N LYS A 20 5.62 -14.58 -9.78
CA LYS A 20 6.51 -15.07 -10.83
C LYS A 20 7.87 -15.39 -10.23
N SER A 21 8.32 -16.63 -10.36
CA SER A 21 9.62 -17.07 -9.84
C SER A 21 9.87 -16.72 -8.36
N GLY A 22 8.83 -16.73 -7.54
CA GLY A 22 8.92 -16.38 -6.11
C GLY A 22 8.83 -14.89 -5.77
N HIS A 23 8.65 -14.02 -6.77
CA HIS A 23 8.57 -12.56 -6.60
C HIS A 23 7.24 -12.01 -7.14
N VAL A 24 6.86 -10.83 -6.64
CA VAL A 24 5.67 -10.09 -7.11
C VAL A 24 6.12 -8.69 -7.47
N HIS A 25 6.22 -8.46 -8.78
CA HIS A 25 6.62 -7.17 -9.35
C HIS A 25 5.40 -6.27 -9.53
N ASP A 26 5.29 -5.26 -8.68
CA ASP A 26 4.14 -4.36 -8.58
C ASP A 26 4.53 -2.88 -8.69
N GLU A 27 5.33 -2.55 -9.69
CA GLU A 27 5.85 -1.19 -9.95
C GLU A 27 4.75 -0.12 -10.02
N ASN A 28 3.57 -0.46 -10.56
CA ASN A 28 2.43 0.46 -10.61
C ASN A 28 1.93 0.85 -9.20
N ARG A 29 2.00 -0.06 -8.23
CA ARG A 29 1.67 0.21 -6.82
C ARG A 29 2.70 1.14 -6.20
N ILE A 30 3.99 0.94 -6.51
CA ILE A 30 5.05 1.85 -6.08
C ILE A 30 4.84 3.25 -6.68
N ALA A 31 4.53 3.35 -7.97
CA ALA A 31 4.28 4.62 -8.65
C ALA A 31 3.11 5.38 -7.99
N PHE A 32 2.00 4.70 -7.73
CA PHE A 32 0.85 5.25 -7.01
C PHE A 32 1.24 5.83 -5.65
N PHE A 33 1.97 5.07 -4.83
CA PHE A 33 2.36 5.54 -3.49
C PHE A 33 3.36 6.69 -3.54
N LYS A 34 4.32 6.67 -4.47
CA LYS A 34 5.24 7.79 -4.68
C LYS A 34 4.49 9.07 -5.00
N GLU A 35 3.53 9.02 -5.92
CA GLU A 35 2.73 10.17 -6.31
C GLU A 35 1.88 10.67 -5.14
N TYR A 36 1.17 9.78 -4.44
CA TYR A 36 0.32 10.16 -3.31
C TYR A 36 1.13 10.78 -2.18
N LEU A 37 2.26 10.17 -1.79
CA LEU A 37 3.10 10.68 -0.71
C LEU A 37 3.78 12.01 -1.07
N GLN A 38 4.11 12.23 -2.35
CA GLN A 38 4.58 13.54 -2.81
C GLN A 38 3.51 14.63 -2.68
N ASN A 39 2.25 14.31 -3.00
CA ASN A 39 1.14 15.24 -2.81
C ASN A 39 0.82 15.45 -1.32
N LEU A 40 0.94 14.41 -0.50
CA LEU A 40 0.76 14.50 0.95
C LEU A 40 1.84 15.40 1.59
N LEU A 41 3.08 15.30 1.12
CA LEU A 41 4.16 16.19 1.51
C LEU A 41 3.89 17.65 1.11
N ARG A 42 3.40 17.89 -0.12
CA ARG A 42 3.01 19.23 -0.56
C ARG A 42 1.91 19.83 0.34
N ALA A 43 0.87 19.06 0.64
CA ALA A 43 -0.18 19.50 1.57
C ALA A 43 0.37 19.83 2.96
N LYS A 44 1.34 19.05 3.45
CA LYS A 44 2.02 19.33 4.72
C LYS A 44 2.82 20.63 4.66
N GLN A 45 3.51 20.88 3.54
CA GLN A 45 4.27 22.12 3.30
C GLN A 45 3.35 23.34 3.18
N ASP A 46 2.12 23.17 2.68
CA ASP A 46 1.09 24.20 2.58
C ASP A 46 0.37 24.47 3.93
N GLY A 47 0.82 23.85 5.02
CA GLY A 47 0.35 24.15 6.38
C GLY A 47 -0.70 23.20 6.95
N VAL A 48 -1.01 22.08 6.28
CA VAL A 48 -1.90 21.05 6.84
C VAL A 48 -1.16 20.22 7.89
N ASP A 49 -1.72 20.12 9.11
CA ASP A 49 -1.16 19.31 10.21
C ASP A 49 -1.39 17.81 9.96
N ILE A 50 -0.50 17.19 9.16
CA ILE A 50 -0.52 15.76 8.85
C ILE A 50 0.45 15.00 9.77
N ARG A 51 -0.11 14.10 10.59
CA ARG A 51 0.59 13.38 11.66
C ARG A 51 0.87 11.92 11.38
N GLY A 52 0.19 11.32 10.39
CA GLY A 52 0.38 9.91 10.08
C GLY A 52 -0.22 9.49 8.76
N TYR A 53 0.26 8.36 8.27
CA TYR A 53 -0.18 7.71 7.04
C TYR A 53 -0.15 6.20 7.23
N PHE A 54 -1.25 5.54 6.92
CA PHE A 54 -1.39 4.10 6.94
C PHE A 54 -1.71 3.59 5.54
N VAL A 55 -0.86 2.70 5.06
CA VAL A 55 -1.04 2.03 3.78
C VAL A 55 -2.15 0.99 3.89
N TRP A 56 -3.08 1.03 2.94
CA TRP A 56 -4.02 -0.06 2.70
C TRP A 56 -3.46 -0.97 1.60
N SER A 57 -2.98 -2.17 1.90
CA SER A 57 -2.97 -2.85 3.19
C SER A 57 -1.61 -3.48 3.49
N LEU A 58 -1.41 -3.97 4.71
CA LEU A 58 -0.17 -4.69 5.05
C LEU A 58 -0.05 -6.00 4.27
N THR A 59 -1.10 -6.82 4.27
CA THR A 59 -1.18 -8.09 3.52
C THR A 59 -2.38 -8.09 2.59
N ASP A 60 -2.33 -8.89 1.53
CA ASP A 60 -3.54 -9.25 0.77
C ASP A 60 -4.58 -9.83 1.76
N ASN A 61 -5.85 -9.48 1.57
CA ASN A 61 -6.91 -9.76 2.53
C ASN A 61 -8.23 -10.10 1.80
N PHE A 62 -9.26 -10.37 2.59
CA PHE A 62 -10.61 -10.56 2.10
C PHE A 62 -11.27 -9.18 1.90
N GLU A 63 -11.55 -8.81 0.66
CA GLU A 63 -12.14 -7.53 0.31
C GLU A 63 -13.67 -7.67 0.15
N TRP A 64 -14.36 -7.79 1.29
CA TRP A 64 -15.83 -7.79 1.40
C TRP A 64 -16.54 -8.61 0.31
N ASP A 65 -17.37 -7.97 -0.52
CA ASP A 65 -18.15 -8.61 -1.60
C ASP A 65 -17.29 -9.09 -2.78
N LYS A 66 -16.00 -8.70 -2.83
CA LYS A 66 -15.05 -9.08 -3.89
C LYS A 66 -14.16 -10.26 -3.49
N GLY A 67 -14.24 -10.72 -2.25
CA GLY A 67 -13.41 -11.80 -1.73
C GLY A 67 -11.92 -11.50 -1.87
N TYR A 68 -11.10 -12.52 -2.18
CA TYR A 68 -9.64 -12.41 -2.26
C TYR A 68 -9.11 -11.95 -3.63
N ARG A 69 -10.00 -11.51 -4.56
CA ARG A 69 -9.57 -11.12 -5.91
C ARG A 69 -8.79 -9.80 -5.90
N PRO A 70 -9.24 -8.71 -5.22
CA PRO A 70 -8.44 -7.50 -5.11
C PRO A 70 -7.22 -7.74 -4.21
N ARG A 71 -6.05 -7.30 -4.66
CA ARG A 71 -4.80 -7.43 -3.92
C ARG A 71 -4.26 -6.05 -3.57
N PHE A 72 -4.44 -5.65 -2.31
CA PHE A 72 -3.98 -4.35 -1.79
C PHE A 72 -2.65 -4.45 -1.02
N GLY A 73 -2.27 -5.65 -0.60
CA GLY A 73 -1.19 -5.84 0.36
C GLY A 73 0.16 -5.37 -0.15
N LEU A 74 1.02 -4.90 0.76
CA LEU A 74 2.47 -4.88 0.55
C LEU A 74 3.07 -6.29 0.60
N ILE A 75 2.33 -7.24 1.18
CA ILE A 75 2.68 -8.66 1.27
C ILE A 75 1.61 -9.46 0.52
N TYR A 76 2.05 -10.18 -0.50
CA TYR A 76 1.23 -11.12 -1.25
C TYR A 76 0.91 -12.35 -0.39
N ILE A 77 -0.33 -12.81 -0.43
CA ILE A 77 -0.73 -14.10 0.13
C ILE A 77 -1.05 -15.08 -1.00
N ASP A 78 -0.35 -16.21 -0.99
CA ASP A 78 -0.63 -17.34 -1.88
C ASP A 78 -1.73 -18.22 -1.28
N TYR A 79 -2.98 -17.91 -1.63
CA TYR A 79 -4.15 -18.66 -1.17
C TYR A 79 -4.18 -20.11 -1.66
N GLN A 80 -3.42 -20.45 -2.71
CA GLN A 80 -3.38 -21.79 -3.29
C GLN A 80 -2.23 -22.63 -2.72
N ASN A 81 -1.27 -22.01 -2.03
CA ASN A 81 -0.09 -22.67 -1.48
C ASN A 81 0.05 -22.39 0.02
N ASN A 82 -0.82 -23.01 0.81
CA ASN A 82 -0.80 -22.96 2.28
C ASN A 82 -0.65 -21.55 2.87
N LEU A 83 -1.29 -20.55 2.25
CA LEU A 83 -1.23 -19.15 2.66
C LEU A 83 0.21 -18.61 2.74
N LYS A 84 1.14 -19.04 1.87
CA LYS A 84 2.52 -18.53 1.88
C LYS A 84 2.52 -17.00 1.72
N ARG A 85 3.34 -16.31 2.52
CA ARG A 85 3.52 -14.84 2.46
C ARG A 85 4.77 -14.52 1.63
N VAL A 86 4.63 -13.58 0.70
CA VAL A 86 5.73 -13.10 -0.15
C VAL A 86 5.70 -11.57 -0.13
N MET A 87 6.78 -10.94 0.31
CA MET A 87 6.90 -9.49 0.26
C MET A 87 6.96 -9.04 -1.21
N LYS A 88 6.10 -8.09 -1.58
CA LYS A 88 6.09 -7.52 -2.94
C LYS A 88 7.20 -6.48 -3.07
N ASP A 89 7.51 -6.07 -4.29
CA ASP A 89 8.48 -5.00 -4.53
C ASP A 89 8.05 -3.70 -3.80
N SER A 90 6.75 -3.40 -3.74
CA SER A 90 6.23 -2.27 -2.96
C SER A 90 6.49 -2.38 -1.46
N GLY A 91 6.48 -3.59 -0.90
CA GLY A 91 6.83 -3.84 0.50
C GLY A 91 8.30 -3.54 0.78
N TYR A 92 9.20 -4.02 -0.10
CA TYR A 92 10.62 -3.66 -0.03
C TYR A 92 10.82 -2.15 -0.23
N TRP A 93 10.08 -1.51 -1.14
CA TRP A 93 10.16 -0.08 -1.36
C TRP A 93 9.81 0.72 -0.10
N PHE A 94 8.69 0.41 0.58
CA PHE A 94 8.34 1.06 1.85
C PHE A 94 9.40 0.83 2.93
N MET A 95 9.96 -0.38 3.01
CA MET A 95 11.04 -0.69 3.96
C MET A 95 12.28 0.20 3.74
N HIS A 96 12.63 0.50 2.48
CA HIS A 96 13.75 1.39 2.18
C HIS A 96 13.38 2.87 2.37
N PHE A 97 12.16 3.26 2.02
CA PHE A 97 11.68 4.64 2.15
C PHE A 97 11.57 5.12 3.60
N LEU A 98 11.24 4.21 4.54
CA LEU A 98 11.06 4.53 5.95
C LEU A 98 12.35 4.50 6.77
N LYS A 99 13.49 4.10 6.18
CA LYS A 99 14.81 4.14 6.81
C LYS A 99 15.41 5.54 6.68
#